data_AF-A0A6B2HAT1-F1
#
_entry.id   AF-A0A6B2HAT1-F1
#
_cell.length_a   1.000
_cell.length_b   1.000
_cell.length_c   1.000
_cell.angle_alpha   90.00
_cell.angle_beta   90.00
_cell.angle_gamma   90.00
#
_symmetry.space_group_name_H-M   'P 1'
#
loop_
_entity.id
_entity.type
_entity.pdbx_description
1 polymer ?
#
loop_
_entity_poly.entity_id
_entity_poly.type
_entity_poly.pdbx_seq_one_letter_code
_entity_poly.pdbx_strand_id
1 'polypeptide(L)'
;MSLVHQAPAIAATKTGTIVWVGVHPTEAKYDKIMEKYATGLKAAFAEKDDKKTIVMVNKLNDDMVTSLQQLKPELEKWIKGMTEADKEAFEERAGSKPYLKTIFEIMFNPEIGKRIEQNPDLKKALDSGNARMKELGFDDEESNLEEGQK
;
A
#
# COMPACT_ATOMS: atom_id res chain seq x y z
N MET A 1 15.23 18.74 -27.76
CA MET A 1 14.34 19.51 -26.86
C MET A 1 13.17 19.94 -27.74
N SER A 2 11.91 19.57 -27.52
CA SER A 2 11.16 19.55 -26.26
C SER A 2 10.08 18.44 -26.24
N LEU A 3 9.82 17.93 -25.03
CA LEU A 3 8.73 17.03 -24.68
C LEU A 3 7.38 17.74 -24.80
N VAL A 4 6.40 17.11 -25.46
CA VAL A 4 4.98 17.45 -25.29
C VAL A 4 4.41 16.48 -24.26
N HIS A 5 4.29 16.93 -23.01
CA HIS A 5 3.51 16.24 -22.00
C HIS A 5 2.03 16.39 -22.36
N GLN A 6 1.39 15.29 -22.76
CA GLN A 6 -0.04 15.20 -22.97
C GLN A 6 -0.71 15.16 -21.58
N ALA A 7 -1.44 16.21 -21.21
CA ALA A 7 -2.29 16.22 -20.03
C ALA A 7 -3.54 15.34 -20.29
N PRO A 8 -4.09 14.66 -19.27
CA PRO A 8 -5.32 13.89 -19.44
C PRO A 8 -6.50 14.81 -19.77
N ALA A 9 -7.29 14.40 -20.77
CA ALA A 9 -8.48 15.12 -21.22
C ALA A 9 -9.61 15.02 -20.19
N ILE A 10 -10.14 16.19 -19.79
CA ILE A 10 -11.31 16.30 -18.92
C ILE A 10 -12.54 16.43 -19.83
N ALA A 11 -13.37 15.39 -19.91
CA ALA A 11 -14.66 15.46 -20.60
C ALA A 11 -15.72 15.98 -19.61
N ALA A 12 -16.18 17.22 -19.80
CA ALA A 12 -17.24 17.81 -18.98
C ALA A 12 -18.62 17.37 -19.48
N THR A 13 -19.28 16.46 -18.75
CA THR A 13 -20.71 16.16 -18.95
C THR A 13 -21.58 17.13 -18.13
N LYS A 14 -22.67 17.61 -18.74
CA LYS A 14 -23.68 18.52 -18.18
C LYS A 14 -24.53 17.85 -17.09
N THR A 15 -23.91 17.50 -15.97
CA THR A 15 -24.52 17.21 -14.66
C THR A 15 -23.31 16.93 -13.79
N GLY A 16 -23.16 17.66 -12.68
CA GLY A 16 -21.92 17.79 -11.90
C GLY A 16 -21.44 16.54 -11.17
N THR A 17 -21.52 15.37 -11.79
CA THR A 17 -20.85 14.15 -11.34
C THR A 17 -19.57 14.05 -12.15
N ILE A 18 -18.45 14.43 -11.54
CA ILE A 18 -17.13 14.12 -12.07
C ILE A 18 -16.98 12.60 -11.94
N VAL A 19 -17.30 11.87 -13.00
CA VAL A 19 -16.90 10.48 -13.12
C VAL A 19 -15.39 10.49 -13.33
N TRP A 20 -14.62 10.20 -12.29
CA TRP A 20 -13.18 9.99 -12.42
C TRP A 20 -12.97 8.73 -13.27
N VAL A 21 -12.74 8.90 -14.57
CA VAL A 21 -12.36 7.82 -15.51
C VAL A 21 -10.89 7.41 -15.30
N GLY A 22 -10.34 7.60 -14.09
CA GLY A 22 -8.94 7.37 -13.76
C GLY A 22 -8.74 7.16 -12.27
N VAL A 23 -7.69 6.42 -11.91
CA VAL A 23 -7.25 6.19 -10.53
C VAL A 23 -7.09 7.53 -9.81
N HIS A 24 -7.70 7.68 -8.63
CA HIS A 24 -7.61 8.93 -7.86
C HIS A 24 -6.14 9.25 -7.52
N PRO A 25 -5.70 10.52 -7.50
CA PRO A 25 -4.29 10.85 -7.26
C PRO A 25 -3.75 10.29 -5.93
N THR A 26 -4.59 10.23 -4.90
CA THR A 26 -4.26 9.64 -3.60
C THR A 26 -4.10 8.12 -3.68
N GLU A 27 -4.97 7.44 -4.44
CA GLU A 27 -4.83 6.01 -4.74
C GLU A 27 -3.51 5.74 -5.45
N ALA A 28 -3.18 6.53 -6.47
CA ALA A 28 -1.94 6.37 -7.24
C ALA A 28 -0.68 6.60 -6.38
N LYS A 29 -0.72 7.53 -5.42
CA LYS A 29 0.37 7.72 -4.45
C LYS A 29 0.51 6.53 -3.52
N TYR A 30 -0.60 6.02 -3.00
CA TYR A 30 -0.62 4.82 -2.16
C TYR A 30 -0.08 3.60 -2.92
N ASP A 31 -0.59 3.35 -4.14
CA ASP A 31 -0.13 2.28 -5.02
C ASP A 31 1.39 2.36 -5.23
N LYS A 32 1.92 3.55 -5.51
CA LYS A 32 3.37 3.73 -5.70
C LYS A 32 4.19 3.40 -4.45
N ILE A 33 3.68 3.73 -3.26
CA ILE A 33 4.33 3.36 -1.99
C ILE A 33 4.36 1.84 -1.86
N MET A 34 3.22 1.18 -2.09
CA MET A 34 3.08 -0.28 -1.97
C MET A 34 3.89 -1.03 -3.03
N GLU A 35 3.94 -0.55 -4.27
CA GLU A 35 4.77 -1.12 -5.34
C GLU A 35 6.25 -1.02 -5.01
N LYS A 36 6.71 0.14 -4.51
CA LYS A 36 8.10 0.32 -4.07
C LYS A 36 8.43 -0.65 -2.93
N TYR A 37 7.52 -0.79 -1.95
CA TYR A 37 7.70 -1.69 -0.83
C TYR A 37 7.77 -3.15 -1.29
N ALA A 38 6.81 -3.63 -2.08
CA ALA A 38 6.75 -5.00 -2.57
C ALA A 38 7.95 -5.38 -3.43
N THR A 39 8.35 -4.49 -4.37
CA THR A 39 9.53 -4.70 -5.20
C THR A 39 10.81 -4.68 -4.37
N GLY A 40 10.88 -3.80 -3.36
CA GLY A 40 11.97 -3.74 -2.41
C GLY A 40 12.11 -5.03 -1.61
N LEU A 41 11.01 -5.58 -1.09
CA LEU A 41 11.02 -6.85 -0.37
C LEU A 41 11.48 -7.99 -1.28
N LYS A 42 10.99 -8.06 -2.53
CA LYS A 42 11.44 -9.06 -3.51
C LYS A 42 12.95 -8.99 -3.72
N ALA A 43 13.51 -7.78 -3.83
CA ALA A 43 14.96 -7.57 -3.95
C ALA A 43 15.71 -7.94 -2.65
N ALA A 44 15.17 -7.60 -1.48
CA ALA A 44 15.77 -7.93 -0.19
C ALA A 44 15.87 -9.45 0.02
N PHE A 45 14.86 -10.21 -0.40
CA PHE A 45 14.88 -11.68 -0.30
C PHE A 45 15.65 -12.38 -1.42
N ALA A 46 15.96 -11.69 -2.52
CA ALA A 46 16.93 -12.18 -3.50
C ALA A 46 18.37 -12.14 -2.97
N GLU A 47 18.66 -11.27 -2.00
CA GLU A 47 19.92 -11.29 -1.24
C GLU A 47 19.96 -12.53 -0.33
N LYS A 48 21.08 -13.25 -0.35
CA LYS A 48 21.29 -14.52 0.35
C LYS A 48 21.86 -14.31 1.76
N ASP A 49 22.52 -13.18 2.00
CA ASP A 49 23.03 -12.80 3.31
C ASP A 49 21.89 -12.19 4.15
N ASP A 50 21.42 -12.95 5.14
CA ASP A 50 20.33 -12.50 6.02
C ASP A 50 20.63 -11.19 6.75
N LYS A 51 21.89 -10.89 7.10
CA LYS A 51 22.22 -9.61 7.75
C LYS A 51 21.92 -8.43 6.83
N LYS A 52 22.23 -8.58 5.55
CA LYS A 52 21.91 -7.57 4.53
C LYS A 52 20.42 -7.52 4.25
N THR A 53 19.76 -8.67 4.14
CA THR A 53 18.30 -8.74 3.99
C THR A 53 17.60 -7.99 5.13
N ILE A 54 18.02 -8.22 6.39
CA ILE A 54 17.46 -7.52 7.57
C ILE A 54 17.63 -6.00 7.45
N VAL A 55 18.83 -5.52 7.09
CA VAL A 55 19.09 -4.08 6.91
C VAL A 55 18.18 -3.50 5.82
N MET A 56 18.02 -4.20 4.70
CA MET A 56 17.14 -3.78 3.61
C MET A 56 15.67 -3.77 4.04
N VAL A 57 15.18 -4.82 4.71
CA VAL A 57 13.80 -4.92 5.21
C VAL A 57 13.49 -3.80 6.20
N ASN A 58 14.37 -3.56 7.18
CA ASN A 58 14.18 -2.48 8.15
C ASN A 58 14.09 -1.11 7.47
N LYS A 59 14.98 -0.85 6.50
CA LYS A 59 14.93 0.40 5.72
C LYS A 59 13.63 0.52 4.93
N LEU A 60 13.15 -0.55 4.30
CA LEU A 60 11.90 -0.54 3.55
C LEU A 60 10.70 -0.28 4.47
N ASN A 61 10.70 -0.87 5.66
CA ASN A 61 9.68 -0.61 6.68
C ASN A 61 9.68 0.88 7.10
N ASP A 62 10.85 1.46 7.38
CA ASP A 62 11.00 2.88 7.74
C ASP A 62 10.51 3.81 6.62
N ASP A 63 10.97 3.56 5.39
CA ASP A 63 10.60 4.34 4.20
C ASP A 63 9.07 4.27 3.96
N MET A 64 8.47 3.08 4.08
CA MET A 64 7.03 2.86 3.89
C MET A 64 6.22 3.60 4.96
N VAL A 65 6.53 3.39 6.23
CA VAL A 65 5.84 4.04 7.36
C VAL A 65 5.90 5.56 7.24
N THR A 66 7.09 6.11 6.95
CA THR A 66 7.26 7.55 6.77
C THR A 66 6.39 8.09 5.62
N SER A 67 6.36 7.37 4.49
CA SER A 67 5.58 7.78 3.32
C SER A 67 4.07 7.72 3.61
N LEU A 68 3.62 6.70 4.34
CA LEU A 68 2.22 6.55 4.74
C LEU A 68 1.80 7.58 5.79
N GLN A 69 2.66 7.93 6.75
CA GLN A 69 2.38 9.02 7.70
C GLN A 69 2.14 10.35 6.99
N GLN A 70 2.94 10.63 5.94
CA GLN A 70 2.77 11.84 5.13
C GLN A 70 1.49 11.80 4.28
N LEU A 71 1.11 10.62 3.80
CA LEU A 71 -0.07 10.42 2.95
C LEU A 71 -1.37 10.29 3.77
N LYS A 72 -1.30 9.91 5.06
CA LYS A 72 -2.44 9.59 5.93
C LYS A 72 -3.54 10.66 5.91
N PRO A 73 -3.28 11.97 6.09
CA PRO A 73 -4.34 12.98 6.07
C PRO A 73 -5.05 13.07 4.72
N GLU A 74 -4.34 12.84 3.63
CA GLU A 74 -4.89 12.81 2.27
C GLU A 74 -5.75 11.56 2.06
N LEU A 75 -5.28 10.40 2.54
CA LEU A 75 -6.02 9.13 2.51
C LEU A 75 -7.33 9.24 3.29
N GLU A 76 -7.29 9.71 4.53
CA GLU A 76 -8.50 9.87 5.36
C GLU A 76 -9.52 10.79 4.70
N LYS A 77 -9.07 11.93 4.16
CA LYS A 77 -9.96 12.87 3.46
C LYS A 77 -10.57 12.25 2.20
N TRP A 78 -9.78 11.48 1.46
CA TRP A 78 -10.26 10.82 0.25
C TRP A 78 -11.27 9.73 0.58
N ILE A 79 -10.98 8.84 1.53
CA ILE A 79 -11.86 7.75 1.97
C ILE A 79 -13.19 8.31 2.51
N LYS A 80 -13.15 9.33 3.39
CA LYS A 80 -14.35 9.98 3.93
C LYS A 80 -15.19 10.69 2.85
N GLY A 81 -14.58 11.02 1.72
CA GLY A 81 -15.24 11.65 0.58
C GLY A 81 -15.76 10.68 -0.49
N MET A 82 -15.51 9.37 -0.36
CA MET A 82 -15.96 8.38 -1.34
C MET A 82 -17.48 8.16 -1.27
N THR A 83 -18.11 8.07 -2.44
CA THR A 83 -19.45 7.48 -2.56
C THR A 83 -19.38 5.95 -2.47
N GLU A 84 -20.50 5.26 -2.26
CA GLU A 84 -20.53 3.79 -2.29
C GLU A 84 -20.02 3.24 -3.64
N ALA A 85 -20.36 3.88 -4.76
CA ALA A 85 -19.86 3.49 -6.07
C ALA A 85 -18.32 3.65 -6.20
N ASP A 86 -17.75 4.67 -5.56
CA ASP A 86 -16.29 4.85 -5.54
C ASP A 86 -15.61 3.77 -4.68
N LYS A 87 -16.24 3.35 -3.58
CA LYS A 87 -15.75 2.25 -2.72
C LYS A 87 -15.76 0.92 -3.46
N GLU A 88 -16.89 0.56 -4.09
CA GLU A 88 -17.00 -0.66 -4.90
C GLU A 88 -15.93 -0.69 -6.00
N ALA A 89 -15.79 0.42 -6.74
CA ALA A 89 -14.78 0.52 -7.78
C ALA A 89 -13.35 0.46 -7.21
N PHE A 90 -13.11 1.02 -6.03
CA PHE A 90 -11.83 0.91 -5.34
C PHE A 90 -11.53 -0.53 -4.89
N GLU A 91 -12.50 -1.25 -4.33
CA GLU A 91 -12.36 -2.65 -3.92
C GLU A 91 -12.02 -3.57 -5.10
N GLU A 92 -12.72 -3.42 -6.23
CA GLU A 92 -12.42 -4.17 -7.46
C GLU A 92 -10.97 -3.92 -7.94
N ARG A 93 -10.52 -2.66 -7.88
CA ARG A 93 -9.15 -2.30 -8.24
C ARG A 93 -8.15 -2.82 -7.22
N ALA A 94 -8.44 -2.71 -5.92
CA ALA A 94 -7.57 -3.11 -4.84
C ALA A 94 -7.23 -4.62 -4.93
N GLY A 95 -8.22 -5.47 -5.21
CA GLY A 95 -8.03 -6.92 -5.37
C GLY A 95 -7.15 -7.34 -6.57
N SER A 96 -6.94 -6.45 -7.55
CA SER A 96 -6.20 -6.74 -8.77
C SER A 96 -4.82 -6.06 -8.85
N LYS A 97 -4.39 -5.38 -7.79
CA LYS A 97 -3.13 -4.62 -7.81
C LYS A 97 -1.90 -5.55 -7.95
N PRO A 98 -0.95 -5.25 -8.86
CA PRO A 98 0.24 -6.08 -9.08
C PRO A 98 1.14 -6.27 -7.85
N TYR A 99 1.20 -5.26 -6.97
CA TYR A 99 2.00 -5.34 -5.75
C TYR A 99 1.48 -6.43 -4.79
N LEU A 100 0.18 -6.73 -4.77
CA LEU A 100 -0.37 -7.81 -3.95
C LEU A 100 0.15 -9.17 -4.41
N LYS A 101 0.17 -9.40 -5.72
CA LYS A 101 0.76 -10.62 -6.29
C LYS A 101 2.22 -10.77 -5.86
N THR A 102 2.99 -9.68 -5.89
CA THR A 102 4.40 -9.69 -5.47
C THR A 102 4.55 -10.02 -3.99
N ILE A 103 3.70 -9.45 -3.12
CA ILE A 103 3.69 -9.75 -1.69
C ILE A 103 3.32 -11.23 -1.46
N PHE A 104 2.31 -11.75 -2.15
CA PHE A 104 1.94 -13.17 -2.05
C PHE A 104 3.06 -14.10 -2.54
N GLU A 105 3.73 -13.77 -3.64
CA GLU A 105 4.91 -14.52 -4.11
C GLU A 105 5.98 -14.62 -3.01
N ILE A 106 6.21 -13.57 -2.24
CA ILE A 106 7.18 -13.55 -1.14
C ILE A 106 6.66 -14.38 0.04
N MET A 107 5.41 -14.16 0.45
CA MET A 107 4.81 -14.82 1.61
C MET A 107 4.71 -16.34 1.44
N PHE A 108 4.41 -16.81 0.22
CA PHE A 108 4.24 -18.22 -0.09
C PHE A 108 5.49 -18.88 -0.67
N ASN A 109 6.61 -18.16 -0.75
CA ASN A 109 7.87 -18.78 -1.18
C ASN A 109 8.43 -19.66 -0.04
N PRO A 110 8.57 -20.98 -0.26
CA PRO A 110 9.01 -21.90 0.79
C PRO A 110 10.46 -21.67 1.23
N GLU A 111 11.33 -21.16 0.35
CA GLU A 111 12.72 -20.85 0.69
C GLU A 111 12.81 -19.63 1.60
N ILE A 112 11.98 -18.61 1.33
CA ILE A 112 11.87 -17.43 2.19
C ILE A 112 11.28 -17.83 3.55
N GLY A 113 10.20 -18.61 3.56
CA GLY A 113 9.61 -19.15 4.79
C GLY A 113 10.63 -19.89 5.64
N LYS A 114 11.40 -20.79 5.05
CA LYS A 114 12.48 -21.53 5.72
C LYS A 114 13.55 -20.58 6.30
N ARG A 115 13.97 -19.55 5.55
CA ARG A 115 14.96 -18.57 6.05
C ARG A 115 14.42 -17.80 7.27
N ILE A 116 13.15 -17.40 7.22
CA ILE A 116 12.49 -16.69 8.34
C ILE A 116 12.39 -17.59 9.57
N GLU A 117 12.04 -18.88 9.40
CA GLU A 117 11.99 -19.85 10.49
C GLU A 117 13.37 -20.12 11.10
N GLN A 118 14.41 -20.17 10.27
CA GLN A 118 15.78 -20.46 10.70
C GLN A 118 16.51 -19.24 11.28
N ASN A 119 16.02 -18.02 11.02
CA ASN A 119 16.64 -16.78 11.46
C ASN A 119 15.63 -15.90 12.24
N PRO A 120 15.65 -15.95 13.59
CA PRO A 120 14.74 -15.18 14.43
C PRO A 120 14.85 -13.66 14.24
N ASP A 121 16.04 -13.15 13.91
CA ASP A 121 16.25 -11.72 13.70
C ASP A 121 15.58 -11.24 12.40
N LEU A 122 15.60 -12.07 11.36
CA LEU A 122 14.89 -11.81 10.11
C LEU A 122 13.38 -11.83 10.31
N LYS A 123 12.87 -12.80 11.10
CA LYS A 123 11.46 -12.81 11.51
C LYS A 123 11.09 -11.53 12.26
N LYS A 124 11.90 -11.13 13.24
CA LYS A 124 11.67 -9.91 14.03
C LYS A 124 11.65 -8.65 13.17
N ALA A 125 12.52 -8.57 12.15
CA ALA A 125 12.54 -7.44 11.23
C ALA A 125 11.22 -7.29 10.44
N LEU A 126 10.64 -8.41 9.98
CA LEU A 126 9.32 -8.41 9.33
C LEU A 126 8.19 -8.06 10.30
N ASP A 127 8.18 -8.69 11.48
CA ASP A 127 7.14 -8.46 12.49
C ASP A 127 7.15 -6.99 12.97
N SER A 128 8.33 -6.37 13.05
CA SER A 128 8.48 -4.95 13.41
C SER A 128 7.86 -4.02 12.37
N GLY A 129 7.91 -4.37 11.08
CA GLY A 129 7.20 -3.63 10.02
C GLY A 129 5.69 -3.65 10.24
N ASN A 130 5.12 -4.83 10.54
CA ASN A 130 3.69 -4.99 10.82
C ASN A 130 3.26 -4.22 12.08
N ALA A 131 4.07 -4.26 13.14
CA ALA A 131 3.78 -3.51 14.37
C ALA A 131 3.72 -2.00 14.12
N ARG A 132 4.68 -1.45 13.37
CA ARG A 132 4.71 -0.02 13.03
C ARG A 132 3.56 0.38 12.11
N MET A 133 3.10 -0.52 11.24
CA MET A 133 1.91 -0.28 10.43
C MET A 133 0.65 -0.14 11.29
N LYS A 134 0.53 -0.91 12.38
CA LYS A 134 -0.58 -0.77 13.35
C LYS A 134 -0.55 0.57 14.06
N GLU A 135 0.64 1.08 14.41
CA GLU A 135 0.80 2.40 15.04
C GLU A 135 0.34 3.57 14.14
N LEU A 136 0.17 3.34 12.83
CA LEU A 136 -0.42 4.33 11.94
C LEU A 136 -1.93 4.54 12.19
N GLY A 137 -2.58 3.71 13.02
CA GLY A 137 -3.96 3.92 13.45
C GLY A 137 -4.97 3.81 12.31
N PHE A 138 -4.67 3.00 11.28
CA PHE A 138 -5.68 2.63 10.27
C PHE A 138 -6.75 1.69 10.86
N ASP A 139 -6.46 1.01 11.97
CA ASP A 139 -7.39 0.10 12.68
C ASP A 139 -8.37 0.84 13.62
N ASP A 140 -8.13 2.12 13.94
CA ASP A 140 -8.84 2.81 15.03
C ASP A 140 -10.17 3.47 14.61
N GLU A 141 -10.49 3.56 13.31
CA GLU A 141 -11.73 4.21 12.82
C GLU A 141 -12.87 3.24 12.44
N GLU A 142 -12.65 1.92 12.36
CA GLU A 142 -13.74 0.97 12.01
C GLU A 142 -14.62 0.54 13.20
N SER A 143 -14.19 0.77 14.44
CA SER A 143 -14.93 0.36 15.64
C SER A 143 -16.07 1.31 16.06
N ASN A 144 -16.33 2.38 15.30
CA ASN A 144 -17.40 3.35 15.59
C ASN A 144 -18.58 3.34 14.59
N LEU A 145 -18.64 2.37 13.66
CA LEU A 145 -19.71 2.28 12.66
C LEU A 145 -20.82 1.26 12.99
N GLU A 146 -20.75 0.51 14.10
CA GLU A 146 -21.80 -0.45 14.50
C GLU A 146 -22.68 -0.04 15.70
N GLU A 147 -22.50 1.13 16.33
CA GLU A 147 -23.46 1.64 17.34
C GLU A 147 -24.46 2.63 16.70
N GLY A 148 -25.24 2.16 15.75
CA GLY A 148 -26.18 3.00 14.99
C GLY A 148 -27.49 2.36 14.56
N GLN A 149 -27.81 1.14 14.99
CA GLN A 149 -29.13 0.52 14.76
C GLN A 149 -29.78 0.19 16.10
N LYS A 150 -30.57 1.14 16.59
CA LYS A 150 -31.66 0.88 17.54
C LYS A 150 -32.93 0.50 16.77
#